data_AF-A0AA96Z5M1-F1
#
_entry.id   AF-A0AA96Z5M1-F1
#
_cell.length_a   1.000
_cell.length_b   1.000
_cell.length_c   1.000
_cell.angle_alpha   90.00
_cell.angle_beta   90.00
_cell.angle_gamma   90.00
#
_symmetry.space_group_name_H-M   'P 1'
#
loop_
_entity.id
_entity.type
_entity.pdbx_description
1 polymer ?
#
loop_
_entity_poly.entity_id
_entity_poly.type
_entity_poly.pdbx_seq_one_letter_code
_entity_poly.pdbx_strand_id
1 'polypeptide(L)'
;MMVSKFIISKLIFIILSCLILINKGYSFNEKYNPQKVNDSSDKYFSIFIYLEKEFLNNHMKARGESFTSEKRSRYQKEVKLAYGRIMKNRKESDNIPIGDITHQEFIKIKKEAMLNSGIPYEGWLFKDVFEVLSIDKKNKIIGKLLNSFSNKSLNGESALFASIWLDMKEEAAQSVSIKQQQSQAWLEKMRKIPLVITLEDTINETEKLFNEFTY
;
A
#
# COMPACT_ATOMS: atom_id res chain seq x y z
N MET A 1 6.13 -19.75 -22.90
CA MET A 1 5.88 -18.59 -21.99
C MET A 1 6.16 -18.98 -20.53
N MET A 2 7.42 -18.98 -20.12
CA MET A 2 7.85 -19.35 -18.76
C MET A 2 8.74 -18.26 -18.13
N VAL A 3 8.83 -17.10 -18.77
CA VAL A 3 9.80 -16.03 -18.47
C VAL A 3 9.28 -15.08 -17.37
N SER A 4 7.96 -14.89 -17.25
CA SER A 4 7.32 -13.92 -16.35
C SER A 4 7.63 -14.09 -14.85
N LYS A 5 7.69 -15.33 -14.32
CA LYS A 5 7.92 -15.54 -12.87
C LYS A 5 9.40 -15.40 -12.47
N PHE A 6 10.31 -15.72 -13.38
CA PHE A 6 11.76 -15.57 -13.16
C PHE A 6 12.18 -14.09 -13.22
N ILE A 7 11.52 -13.31 -14.09
CA ILE A 7 11.69 -11.86 -14.24
C ILE A 7 11.35 -11.14 -12.93
N ILE A 8 10.17 -11.41 -12.36
CA ILE A 8 9.72 -10.74 -11.13
C ILE A 8 10.64 -11.07 -9.94
N SER A 9 11.16 -12.30 -9.86
CA SER A 9 12.08 -12.72 -8.79
C SER A 9 13.42 -11.97 -8.81
N LYS A 10 14.02 -11.78 -10.00
CA LYS A 10 15.27 -11.01 -10.15
C LYS A 10 15.04 -9.50 -9.93
N LEU A 11 13.92 -8.96 -10.41
CA LEU A 11 13.52 -7.56 -10.18
C LEU A 11 13.37 -7.27 -8.68
N ILE A 12 12.72 -8.19 -7.94
CA ILE A 12 12.60 -8.12 -6.48
C ILE A 12 13.96 -8.16 -5.79
N PHE A 13 14.91 -8.98 -6.26
CA PHE A 13 16.25 -9.12 -5.67
C PHE A 13 17.13 -7.86 -5.88
N ILE A 14 16.97 -7.16 -7.01
CA ILE A 14 17.70 -5.92 -7.30
C ILE A 14 17.10 -4.74 -6.52
N ILE A 15 15.77 -4.62 -6.47
CA ILE A 15 15.07 -3.67 -5.59
C ILE A 15 15.51 -3.89 -4.12
N LEU A 16 15.68 -5.15 -3.71
CA LEU A 16 16.23 -5.55 -2.40
C LEU A 16 17.60 -4.91 -2.12
N SER A 17 18.49 -4.92 -3.10
CA SER A 17 19.88 -4.47 -2.97
C SER A 17 19.96 -2.94 -2.88
N CYS A 18 19.11 -2.23 -3.65
CA CYS A 18 19.02 -0.77 -3.60
C CYS A 18 18.35 -0.27 -2.31
N LEU A 19 17.36 -0.99 -1.77
CA LEU A 19 16.74 -0.63 -0.48
C LEU A 19 17.68 -0.82 0.72
N ILE A 20 18.58 -1.80 0.67
CA ILE A 20 19.64 -1.96 1.68
C ILE A 20 20.61 -0.75 1.65
N LEU A 21 20.85 -0.16 0.49
CA LEU A 21 21.64 1.08 0.35
C LEU A 21 20.88 2.31 0.86
N ILE A 22 19.56 2.40 0.62
CA ILE A 22 18.69 3.44 1.21
C ILE A 22 18.73 3.36 2.75
N ASN A 23 18.74 2.16 3.32
CA ASN A 23 18.84 1.95 4.76
C ASN A 23 20.20 2.35 5.37
N LYS A 24 21.27 2.42 4.54
CA LYS A 24 22.60 2.91 4.96
C LYS A 24 22.81 4.41 4.69
N GLY A 25 22.07 5.03 3.77
CA GLY A 25 22.26 6.42 3.33
C GLY A 25 21.21 7.43 3.80
N TYR A 26 20.01 6.99 4.20
CA TYR A 26 18.98 7.92 4.69
C TYR A 26 19.13 8.17 6.19
N SER A 27 20.08 9.03 6.53
CA SER A 27 19.90 9.95 7.66
C SER A 27 18.69 10.82 7.34
N PHE A 28 17.48 10.37 7.70
CA PHE A 28 16.31 11.24 7.79
C PHE A 28 16.73 12.47 8.59
N ASN A 29 16.73 13.64 7.96
CA ASN A 29 16.77 14.92 8.66
C ASN A 29 15.86 14.82 9.88
N GLU A 30 16.32 15.21 11.08
CA GLU A 30 15.66 14.99 12.38
C GLU A 30 14.16 15.34 12.42
N LYS A 31 13.70 16.16 11.46
CA LYS A 31 12.30 16.53 11.21
C LYS A 31 11.38 15.37 10.74
N TYR A 32 11.93 14.30 10.16
CA TYR A 32 11.18 13.18 9.57
C TYR A 32 11.61 11.82 10.13
N ASN A 33 12.03 11.77 11.39
CA ASN A 33 12.40 10.51 12.04
C ASN A 33 11.21 9.52 12.00
N PRO A 34 11.30 8.38 11.29
CA PRO A 34 10.24 7.36 11.23
C PRO A 34 9.90 6.80 12.62
N GLN A 35 10.83 6.92 13.58
CA GLN A 35 10.65 6.51 14.97
C GLN A 35 9.55 7.29 15.71
N LYS A 36 9.14 8.48 15.24
CA LYS A 36 8.04 9.24 15.87
C LYS A 36 6.64 8.89 15.33
N VAL A 37 6.52 7.97 14.38
CA VAL A 37 5.23 7.57 13.79
C VAL A 37 4.65 6.33 14.47
N ASN A 38 5.49 5.51 15.10
CA ASN A 38 5.09 4.36 15.91
C ASN A 38 5.48 4.61 17.37
N ASP A 39 4.51 4.80 18.26
CA ASP A 39 4.72 4.77 19.71
C ASP A 39 5.01 3.32 20.18
N SER A 40 6.06 2.71 19.66
CA SER A 40 6.53 1.41 20.13
C SER A 40 8.05 1.32 20.05
N SER A 41 8.64 0.59 20.99
CA SER A 41 10.05 0.21 21.05
C SER A 41 10.54 -0.64 19.85
N ASP A 42 9.68 -0.86 18.84
CA ASP A 42 9.96 -1.62 17.64
C ASP A 42 10.59 -0.71 16.56
N LYS A 43 11.83 -1.03 16.17
CA LYS A 43 12.56 -0.38 15.07
C LYS A 43 11.97 -0.65 13.67
N TYR A 44 10.73 -1.10 13.58
CA TYR A 44 10.10 -1.51 12.33
C TYR A 44 9.49 -0.33 11.60
N PHE A 45 9.97 -0.06 10.39
CA PHE A 45 9.35 0.85 9.43
C PHE A 45 8.46 0.06 8.46
N SER A 46 7.19 0.44 8.36
CA SER A 46 6.26 -0.07 7.34
C SER A 46 6.08 0.97 6.23
N ILE A 47 6.33 0.56 4.99
CA ILE A 47 6.12 1.36 3.80
C ILE A 47 4.63 1.68 3.68
N PHE A 48 3.74 0.70 3.83
CA PHE A 48 2.31 0.93 3.61
C PHE A 48 1.67 1.81 4.70
N ILE A 49 2.11 1.72 5.96
CA ILE A 49 1.65 2.65 7.00
C ILE A 49 2.08 4.08 6.68
N TYR A 50 3.33 4.26 6.26
CA TYR A 50 3.85 5.57 5.85
C TYR A 50 3.08 6.11 4.64
N LEU A 51 2.92 5.31 3.58
CA LEU A 51 2.20 5.69 2.37
C LEU A 51 0.73 6.01 2.66
N GLU A 52 0.01 5.21 3.45
CA GLU A 52 -1.39 5.49 3.81
C GLU A 52 -1.52 6.83 4.53
N LYS A 53 -0.60 7.13 5.45
CA LYS A 53 -0.56 8.41 6.17
C LYS A 53 -0.29 9.59 5.23
N GLU A 54 0.75 9.52 4.40
CA GLU A 54 1.11 10.64 3.52
C GLU A 54 0.07 10.85 2.41
N PHE A 55 -0.46 9.76 1.84
CA PHE A 55 -1.54 9.81 0.87
C PHE A 55 -2.78 10.50 1.44
N LEU A 56 -3.18 10.11 2.65
CA LEU A 56 -4.33 10.71 3.32
C LEU A 56 -4.07 12.17 3.72
N ASN A 57 -2.89 12.51 4.22
CA ASN A 57 -2.50 13.90 4.50
C ASN A 57 -2.65 14.77 3.24
N ASN A 58 -2.11 14.32 2.11
CA ASN A 58 -2.19 15.02 0.83
C ASN A 58 -3.64 15.16 0.36
N HIS A 59 -4.45 14.11 0.50
CA HIS A 59 -5.87 14.13 0.16
C HIS A 59 -6.65 15.15 1.00
N MET A 60 -6.47 15.14 2.33
CA MET A 60 -7.15 16.06 3.24
C MET A 60 -6.73 17.51 2.98
N LYS A 61 -5.43 17.75 2.77
CA LYS A 61 -4.91 19.09 2.46
C LYS A 61 -5.52 19.65 1.17
N ALA A 62 -5.69 18.83 0.13
CA ALA A 62 -6.33 19.24 -1.12
C ALA A 62 -7.81 19.65 -0.93
N ARG A 63 -8.46 19.19 0.15
CA ARG A 63 -9.84 19.55 0.53
C ARG A 63 -9.91 20.74 1.49
N GLY A 64 -8.78 21.35 1.84
CA GLY A 64 -8.73 22.39 2.89
C GLY A 64 -8.93 21.84 4.30
N GLU A 65 -8.79 20.52 4.49
CA GLU A 65 -8.94 19.86 5.78
C GLU A 65 -7.58 19.39 6.35
N SER A 66 -7.54 19.13 7.65
CA SER A 66 -6.34 18.60 8.33
C SER A 66 -6.57 17.17 8.84
N PHE A 67 -5.61 16.27 8.59
CA PHE A 67 -5.58 14.95 9.22
C PHE A 67 -4.89 15.01 10.59
N THR A 68 -5.65 15.42 11.61
CA THR A 68 -5.15 15.60 12.98
C THR A 68 -4.79 14.28 13.66
N SER A 69 -4.01 14.34 14.75
CA SER A 69 -3.73 13.19 15.61
C SER A 69 -5.02 12.57 16.18
N GLU A 70 -6.01 13.39 16.52
CA GLU A 70 -7.32 12.93 16.98
C GLU A 70 -8.06 12.14 15.89
N LYS A 71 -8.16 12.67 14.66
CA LYS A 71 -8.76 11.95 13.53
C LYS A 71 -8.02 10.64 13.24
N ARG A 72 -6.69 10.62 13.35
CA ARG A 72 -5.88 9.41 13.19
C ARG A 72 -6.17 8.37 14.27
N SER A 73 -6.21 8.77 15.54
CA SER A 73 -6.52 7.88 16.66
C SER A 73 -7.92 7.29 16.53
N ARG A 74 -8.90 8.13 16.17
CA ARG A 74 -10.27 7.72 15.89
C ARG A 74 -10.33 6.70 14.75
N TYR A 75 -9.67 6.96 13.64
CA TYR A 75 -9.58 6.03 12.52
C TYR A 75 -9.01 4.67 12.90
N GLN A 76 -7.89 4.64 13.64
CA GLN A 76 -7.31 3.39 14.10
C GLN A 76 -8.26 2.63 15.04
N LYS A 77 -8.97 3.32 15.92
CA LYS A 77 -9.99 2.71 16.78
C LYS A 77 -11.14 2.12 15.96
N GLU A 78 -11.66 2.87 15.00
CA GLU A 78 -12.78 2.43 14.16
C GLU A 78 -12.40 1.25 13.25
N VAL A 79 -11.16 1.19 12.74
CA VAL A 79 -10.66 0.01 12.01
C VAL A 79 -10.69 -1.23 12.89
N LYS A 80 -10.23 -1.14 14.15
CA LYS A 80 -10.26 -2.26 15.11
C LYS A 80 -11.69 -2.69 15.44
N LEU A 81 -12.60 -1.73 15.63
CA LEU A 81 -14.01 -2.01 15.91
C LEU A 81 -14.71 -2.69 14.73
N ALA A 82 -14.50 -2.19 13.51
CA ALA A 82 -15.07 -2.77 12.30
C ALA A 82 -14.54 -4.20 12.07
N TYR A 83 -13.24 -4.42 12.24
CA TYR A 83 -12.66 -5.76 12.19
C TYR A 83 -13.28 -6.70 13.25
N GLY A 84 -13.41 -6.23 14.50
CA GLY A 84 -14.03 -6.98 15.58
C GLY A 84 -15.48 -7.39 15.29
N ARG A 85 -16.26 -6.50 14.65
CA ARG A 85 -17.62 -6.81 14.18
C ARG A 85 -17.63 -7.93 13.13
N ILE A 86 -16.72 -7.91 12.15
CA ILE A 86 -16.62 -8.99 11.15
C ILE A 86 -16.28 -10.32 11.82
N MET A 87 -15.29 -10.34 12.72
CA MET A 87 -14.91 -11.57 13.42
C MET A 87 -16.03 -12.11 14.30
N LYS A 88 -16.76 -11.25 15.01
CA LYS A 88 -17.93 -11.63 15.79
C LYS A 88 -19.01 -12.28 14.92
N ASN A 89 -19.37 -11.64 13.80
CA ASN A 89 -20.38 -12.16 12.89
C ASN A 89 -19.99 -13.51 12.27
N ARG A 90 -18.71 -13.71 11.95
CA ARG A 90 -18.20 -15.01 11.49
C ARG A 90 -18.33 -16.09 12.56
N LYS A 91 -18.01 -15.77 13.81
CA LYS A 91 -18.16 -16.72 14.93
C LYS A 91 -19.62 -17.11 15.16
N GLU A 92 -20.55 -16.18 14.93
CA GLU A 92 -21.99 -16.39 15.10
C GLU A 92 -22.66 -17.03 13.87
N SER A 93 -21.96 -17.07 12.73
CA SER A 93 -22.42 -17.71 11.50
C SER A 93 -21.62 -18.98 11.30
N ASP A 94 -22.13 -20.14 11.75
CA ASP A 94 -21.47 -21.46 11.79
C ASP A 94 -20.81 -21.97 10.48
N ASN A 95 -20.86 -21.20 9.39
CA ASN A 95 -20.42 -21.55 8.04
C ASN A 95 -19.26 -20.72 7.47
N ILE A 96 -18.63 -19.80 8.23
CA ILE A 96 -17.50 -19.01 7.71
C ILE A 96 -16.22 -19.40 8.45
N PRO A 97 -15.24 -20.05 7.77
CA PRO A 97 -13.96 -20.38 8.38
C PRO A 97 -13.29 -19.15 8.99
N ILE A 98 -12.75 -19.29 10.20
CA ILE A 98 -11.85 -18.31 10.80
C ILE A 98 -10.53 -18.38 10.02
N GLY A 99 -10.45 -17.65 8.91
CA GLY A 99 -9.26 -17.49 8.08
C GLY A 99 -9.00 -16.03 7.72
N ASP A 100 -8.10 -15.79 6.77
CA ASP A 100 -7.78 -14.44 6.30
C ASP A 100 -9.05 -13.69 5.85
N ILE A 101 -9.07 -12.38 6.09
CA ILE A 101 -10.16 -11.53 5.62
C ILE A 101 -10.13 -11.46 4.09
N THR A 102 -11.31 -11.54 3.47
CA THR A 102 -11.47 -11.35 2.03
C THR A 102 -11.26 -9.88 1.67
N HIS A 103 -10.99 -9.58 0.39
CA HIS A 103 -10.91 -8.17 -0.05
C HIS A 103 -12.23 -7.41 0.17
N GLN A 104 -13.38 -8.08 0.08
CA GLN A 104 -14.68 -7.45 0.34
C GLN A 104 -14.82 -7.04 1.80
N GLU A 105 -14.42 -7.91 2.73
CA GLU A 105 -14.39 -7.57 4.16
C GLU A 105 -13.37 -6.48 4.45
N PHE A 106 -12.20 -6.50 3.81
CA PHE A 106 -11.21 -5.43 3.97
C PHE A 106 -11.75 -4.07 3.51
N ILE A 107 -12.41 -4.02 2.35
CA ILE A 107 -13.08 -2.81 1.87
C ILE A 107 -14.17 -2.37 2.85
N LYS A 108 -14.99 -3.30 3.35
CA LYS A 108 -16.06 -3.01 4.30
C LYS A 108 -15.50 -2.38 5.59
N ILE A 109 -14.45 -2.98 6.15
CA ILE A 109 -13.74 -2.47 7.34
C ILE A 109 -13.23 -1.05 7.09
N LYS A 110 -12.57 -0.82 5.94
CA LYS A 110 -12.00 0.49 5.60
C LYS A 110 -13.07 1.55 5.37
N LYS A 111 -14.12 1.24 4.61
CA LYS A 111 -15.27 2.14 4.38
C LYS A 111 -15.93 2.56 5.69
N GLU A 112 -16.23 1.59 6.53
CA GLU A 112 -16.88 1.82 7.83
C GLU A 112 -16.01 2.67 8.75
N ALA A 113 -14.72 2.34 8.84
CA ALA A 113 -13.81 3.09 9.70
C ALA A 113 -13.59 4.53 9.25
N MET A 114 -13.51 4.76 7.94
CA MET A 114 -13.37 6.10 7.37
C MET A 114 -14.64 6.93 7.59
N LEU A 115 -15.82 6.35 7.33
CA LEU A 115 -17.11 6.99 7.58
C LEU A 115 -17.23 7.44 9.04
N ASN A 116 -17.01 6.52 9.99
CA ASN A 116 -17.15 6.81 11.42
C ASN A 116 -16.09 7.80 11.96
N SER A 117 -15.00 7.98 11.21
CA SER A 117 -13.92 8.89 11.58
C SER A 117 -14.00 10.26 10.89
N GLY A 118 -15.00 10.48 10.05
CA GLY A 118 -15.11 11.70 9.24
C GLY A 118 -13.96 11.85 8.25
N ILE A 119 -13.47 10.74 7.71
CA ILE A 119 -12.44 10.66 6.68
C ILE A 119 -13.14 10.27 5.37
N PRO A 120 -12.94 11.01 4.26
CA PRO A 120 -13.50 10.62 2.97
C PRO A 120 -12.87 9.30 2.49
N TYR A 121 -13.70 8.42 1.96
CA TYR A 121 -13.26 7.11 1.46
C TYR A 121 -12.30 7.24 0.27
N GLU A 122 -12.41 8.33 -0.50
CA GLU A 122 -11.51 8.70 -1.59
C GLU A 122 -10.08 8.99 -1.11
N GLY A 123 -9.90 9.24 0.19
CA GLY A 123 -8.60 9.39 0.84
C GLY A 123 -7.89 8.07 1.15
N TRP A 124 -8.52 6.93 0.87
CA TRP A 124 -7.92 5.62 1.09
C TRP A 124 -6.92 5.24 0.00
N LEU A 125 -5.70 4.90 0.43
CA LEU A 125 -4.59 4.49 -0.45
C LEU A 125 -4.98 3.42 -1.48
N PHE A 126 -5.75 2.40 -1.09
CA PHE A 126 -6.05 1.25 -1.96
C PHE A 126 -7.41 1.35 -2.68
N LYS A 127 -8.15 2.46 -2.52
CA LYS A 127 -9.48 2.62 -3.11
C LYS A 127 -9.43 2.43 -4.63
N ASP A 128 -8.61 3.23 -5.31
CA ASP A 128 -8.49 3.18 -6.77
C ASP A 128 -7.84 1.85 -7.23
N VAL A 129 -6.85 1.34 -6.49
CA VAL A 129 -6.21 0.03 -6.74
C VAL A 129 -7.25 -1.10 -6.77
N PHE A 130 -8.19 -1.11 -5.83
CA PHE A 130 -9.21 -2.15 -5.74
C PHE A 130 -10.40 -1.93 -6.67
N GLU A 131 -10.57 -0.76 -7.27
CA GLU A 131 -11.56 -0.53 -8.33
C GLU A 131 -11.02 -0.98 -9.69
N VAL A 132 -9.72 -0.81 -9.92
CA VAL A 132 -9.06 -1.14 -11.18
C VAL A 132 -8.80 -2.64 -11.34
N LEU A 133 -8.15 -3.25 -10.36
CA LEU A 133 -7.55 -4.58 -10.52
C LEU A 133 -8.58 -5.72 -10.53
N SER A 134 -8.16 -6.91 -10.95
CA SER A 134 -8.99 -8.12 -10.90
C SER A 134 -9.19 -8.63 -9.48
N ILE A 135 -10.24 -9.44 -9.25
CA ILE A 135 -10.51 -10.06 -7.94
C ILE A 135 -9.32 -10.88 -7.44
N ASP A 136 -8.67 -11.64 -8.33
CA ASP A 136 -7.49 -12.44 -7.98
C ASP A 136 -6.32 -11.58 -7.52
N LYS A 137 -6.07 -10.45 -8.20
CA LYS A 137 -5.03 -9.49 -7.80
C LYS A 137 -5.38 -8.88 -6.43
N LYS A 138 -6.63 -8.47 -6.20
CA LYS A 138 -7.09 -7.92 -4.90
C LYS A 138 -6.86 -8.89 -3.75
N ASN A 139 -7.28 -10.15 -3.90
CA ASN A 139 -7.09 -11.17 -2.86
C ASN A 139 -5.59 -11.42 -2.58
N LYS A 140 -4.75 -11.47 -3.62
CA LYS A 140 -3.29 -11.58 -3.46
C LYS A 140 -2.68 -10.39 -2.73
N ILE A 141 -3.14 -9.17 -3.02
CA ILE A 141 -2.68 -7.96 -2.32
C ILE A 141 -2.99 -8.07 -0.83
N ILE A 142 -4.21 -8.45 -0.46
CA ILE A 142 -4.59 -8.61 0.95
C ILE A 142 -3.72 -9.65 1.65
N GLY A 143 -3.58 -10.85 1.07
CA GLY A 143 -2.76 -11.90 1.67
C GLY A 143 -1.30 -11.47 1.84
N LYS A 144 -0.71 -10.83 0.82
CA LYS A 144 0.68 -10.31 0.90
C LYS A 144 0.83 -9.18 1.91
N LEU A 145 -0.16 -8.29 2.02
CA LEU A 145 -0.13 -7.18 2.97
C LEU A 145 -0.16 -7.70 4.41
N LEU A 146 -1.12 -8.59 4.71
CA LEU A 146 -1.25 -9.22 6.03
C LEU A 146 0.01 -10.02 6.38
N ASN A 147 0.52 -10.82 5.45
CA ASN A 147 1.74 -11.58 5.67
C ASN A 147 2.97 -10.68 5.91
N SER A 148 3.07 -9.55 5.22
CA SER A 148 4.18 -8.61 5.40
C SER A 148 4.11 -7.90 6.75
N PHE A 149 2.91 -7.52 7.20
CA PHE A 149 2.71 -6.92 8.51
C PHE A 149 2.99 -7.90 9.65
N SER A 150 2.47 -9.13 9.56
CA SER A 150 2.71 -10.16 10.58
C SER A 150 4.18 -10.50 10.74
N ASN A 151 4.92 -10.56 9.62
CA ASN A 151 6.35 -10.88 9.62
C ASN A 151 7.26 -9.66 9.75
N LYS A 152 6.71 -8.44 9.88
CA LYS A 152 7.47 -7.18 9.86
C LYS A 152 8.49 -7.15 8.70
N SER A 153 8.03 -7.53 7.51
CA SER A 153 8.90 -7.75 6.35
C SER A 153 8.92 -6.54 5.43
N LEU A 154 9.95 -5.69 5.58
CA LEU A 154 10.19 -4.56 4.67
C LEU A 154 10.33 -5.03 3.21
N ASN A 155 10.97 -6.19 3.00
CA ASN A 155 11.14 -6.80 1.68
C ASN A 155 9.79 -7.23 1.09
N GLY A 156 8.93 -7.83 1.91
CA GLY A 156 7.57 -8.20 1.50
C GLY A 156 6.74 -6.98 1.12
N GLU A 157 6.81 -5.91 1.92
CA GLU A 157 6.13 -4.65 1.62
C GLU A 157 6.65 -3.99 0.35
N SER A 158 7.98 -3.98 0.15
CA SER A 158 8.60 -3.37 -1.04
C SER A 158 8.24 -4.11 -2.32
N ALA A 159 8.31 -5.44 -2.30
CA ALA A 159 7.90 -6.27 -3.44
C ALA A 159 6.39 -6.13 -3.74
N LEU A 160 5.55 -6.00 -2.69
CA LEU A 160 4.13 -5.74 -2.88
C LEU A 160 3.89 -4.35 -3.48
N PHE A 161 4.60 -3.32 -3.01
CA PHE A 161 4.51 -1.97 -3.57
C PHE A 161 4.88 -1.98 -5.06
N ALA A 162 6.04 -2.54 -5.42
CA ALA A 162 6.48 -2.60 -6.81
C ALA A 162 5.47 -3.34 -7.70
N SER A 163 4.90 -4.45 -7.22
CA SER A 163 3.85 -5.18 -7.94
C SER A 163 2.61 -4.31 -8.19
N ILE A 164 2.13 -3.57 -7.19
CA ILE A 164 0.98 -2.68 -7.34
C ILE A 164 1.33 -1.52 -8.27
N TRP A 165 2.51 -0.93 -8.11
CA TRP A 165 2.99 0.17 -8.93
C TRP A 165 3.00 -0.18 -10.42
N LEU A 166 3.57 -1.34 -10.76
CA LEU A 166 3.64 -1.85 -12.14
C LEU A 166 2.25 -2.18 -12.69
N ASP A 167 1.39 -2.83 -11.90
CA ASP A 167 0.01 -3.11 -12.30
C ASP A 167 -0.77 -1.82 -12.63
N MET A 168 -0.57 -0.76 -11.83
CA MET A 168 -1.22 0.53 -12.06
C MET A 168 -0.60 1.30 -13.24
N LYS A 169 0.73 1.21 -13.45
CA LYS A 169 1.40 1.76 -14.65
C LYS A 169 0.88 1.09 -15.92
N GLU A 170 0.75 -0.23 -15.91
CA GLU A 170 0.25 -1.02 -17.04
C GLU A 170 -1.18 -0.62 -17.41
N GLU A 171 -2.09 -0.51 -16.42
CA GLU A 171 -3.46 -0.07 -16.66
C GLU A 171 -3.52 1.39 -17.15
N ALA A 172 -2.70 2.28 -16.60
CA ALA A 172 -2.65 3.69 -16.99
C ALA A 172 -2.20 3.92 -18.45
N ALA A 173 -1.50 2.94 -19.03
CA ALA A 173 -1.05 2.95 -20.42
C ALA A 173 -2.05 2.30 -21.40
N GLN A 174 -3.15 1.73 -20.90
CA GLN A 174 -4.21 1.16 -21.75
C GLN A 174 -5.00 2.25 -22.47
N SER A 175 -5.92 1.84 -23.33
CA SER A 175 -6.88 2.74 -23.97
C SER A 175 -7.76 3.46 -22.94
N VAL A 176 -8.26 4.63 -23.34
CA VAL A 176 -9.06 5.50 -22.46
C VAL A 176 -10.25 4.74 -21.88
N SER A 177 -10.29 4.66 -20.57
CA SER A 177 -11.35 4.01 -19.80
C SER A 177 -11.39 4.58 -18.39
N ILE A 178 -12.47 4.30 -17.65
CA ILE A 178 -12.59 4.70 -16.25
C ILE A 178 -11.41 4.14 -15.43
N LYS A 179 -11.04 2.88 -15.67
CA LYS A 179 -9.92 2.24 -14.96
C LYS A 179 -8.58 2.89 -15.28
N GLN A 180 -8.36 3.21 -16.54
CA GLN A 180 -7.16 3.91 -17.00
C GLN A 180 -7.03 5.29 -16.32
N GLN A 181 -8.12 6.07 -16.25
CA GLN A 181 -8.15 7.36 -15.55
C GLN A 181 -7.91 7.23 -14.03
N GLN A 182 -8.54 6.23 -13.40
CA GLN A 182 -8.33 5.93 -11.98
C GLN A 182 -6.87 5.55 -11.68
N SER A 183 -6.26 4.76 -12.56
CA SER A 183 -4.85 4.39 -12.45
C SER A 183 -3.92 5.58 -12.57
N GLN A 184 -4.14 6.45 -13.56
CA GLN A 184 -3.37 7.69 -13.71
C GLN A 184 -3.51 8.59 -12.48
N ALA A 185 -4.74 8.85 -12.02
CA ALA A 185 -4.99 9.68 -10.86
C ALA A 185 -4.34 9.12 -9.58
N TRP A 186 -4.33 7.79 -9.42
CA TRP A 186 -3.64 7.15 -8.31
C TRP A 186 -2.12 7.35 -8.39
N LEU A 187 -1.51 7.11 -9.55
CA LEU A 187 -0.07 7.31 -9.77
C LEU A 187 0.35 8.77 -9.50
N GLU A 188 -0.42 9.74 -10.00
CA GLU A 188 -0.16 11.16 -9.77
C GLU A 188 -0.23 11.55 -8.30
N LYS A 189 -1.20 11.02 -7.54
CA LYS A 189 -1.30 11.25 -6.09
C LYS A 189 -0.11 10.63 -5.37
N MET A 190 0.30 9.42 -5.77
CA MET A 190 1.42 8.71 -5.16
C MET A 190 2.76 9.42 -5.40
N ARG A 191 2.99 9.96 -6.60
CA ARG A 191 4.21 10.74 -6.92
C ARG A 191 4.38 12.03 -6.10
N LYS A 192 3.34 12.47 -5.39
CA LYS A 192 3.46 13.59 -4.43
C LYS A 192 4.11 13.18 -3.10
N ILE A 193 4.39 11.90 -2.90
CA ILE A 193 5.00 11.35 -1.69
C ILE A 193 6.49 11.10 -1.98
N PRO A 194 7.45 11.74 -1.27
CA PRO A 194 8.87 11.61 -1.58
C PRO A 194 9.39 10.18 -1.64
N LEU A 195 8.94 9.32 -0.72
CA LEU A 195 9.31 7.89 -0.73
C LEU A 195 8.93 7.19 -2.04
N VAL A 196 7.78 7.55 -2.63
CA VAL A 196 7.33 6.94 -3.89
C VAL A 196 8.26 7.32 -5.03
N ILE A 197 8.75 8.56 -5.08
CA ILE A 197 9.70 9.01 -6.10
C ILE A 197 10.96 8.12 -6.04
N THR A 198 11.53 7.93 -4.85
CA THR A 198 12.70 7.06 -4.65
C THR A 198 12.43 5.61 -5.05
N LEU A 199 11.26 5.08 -4.70
CA LEU A 199 10.87 3.72 -5.08
C LEU A 199 10.66 3.59 -6.59
N GLU A 200 10.04 4.59 -7.24
CA GLU A 200 9.82 4.64 -8.68
C GLU A 200 11.15 4.69 -9.44
N ASP A 201 12.09 5.55 -9.03
CA ASP A 201 13.42 5.64 -9.63
C ASP A 201 14.14 4.29 -9.55
N THR A 202 14.09 3.64 -8.39
CA THR A 202 14.68 2.31 -8.18
C THR A 202 14.05 1.25 -9.11
N ILE A 203 12.73 1.29 -9.26
CA ILE A 203 12.01 0.37 -10.17
C ILE A 203 12.47 0.62 -11.61
N ASN A 204 12.51 1.88 -12.05
CA ASN A 204 12.88 2.24 -13.42
C ASN A 204 14.35 1.87 -13.74
N GLU A 205 15.29 2.09 -12.81
CA GLU A 205 16.68 1.68 -12.96
C GLU A 205 16.81 0.16 -13.08
N THR A 206 16.03 -0.57 -12.29
CA THR A 206 16.01 -2.03 -12.35
C THR A 206 15.45 -2.54 -13.68
N GLU A 207 14.37 -1.93 -14.20
CA GLU A 207 13.82 -2.23 -15.52
C GLU A 207 14.85 -1.98 -16.63
N LYS A 208 15.60 -0.86 -16.55
CA LYS A 208 16.64 -0.51 -17.51
C LYS A 208 17.79 -1.52 -17.52
N LEU A 209 18.37 -1.81 -16.36
CA LEU A 209 19.45 -2.80 -16.23
C LEU A 209 19.00 -4.16 -16.75
N PHE A 210 17.77 -4.58 -16.44
CA PHE A 210 17.26 -5.85 -16.94
C PHE A 210 17.24 -5.89 -18.48
N ASN A 211 16.75 -4.84 -19.13
CA ASN A 211 16.69 -4.75 -20.58
C ASN A 211 18.10 -4.74 -21.21
N GLU A 212 19.10 -4.16 -20.54
CA GLU A 212 20.50 -4.18 -21.00
C GLU A 212 21.17 -5.56 -20.86
N PHE A 213 20.68 -6.43 -19.98
CA PHE A 213 21.22 -7.79 -19.77
C PHE A 213 20.41 -8.90 -20.47
N THR A 214 19.27 -8.57 -21.07
CA THR A 214 18.43 -9.55 -21.79
C THR A 214 18.43 -9.38 -23.31
N TYR A 215 19.00 -8.30 -23.81
CA TYR A 215 19.29 -8.05 -25.23
C TYR A 215 20.80 -7.95 -25.45
#